data_AF-A0A7C7PQW9-F1
#
_entry.id   AF-A0A7C7PQW9-F1
#
_cell.length_a   1.000
_cell.length_b   1.000
_cell.length_c   1.000
_cell.angle_alpha   90.00
_cell.angle_beta   90.00
_cell.angle_gamma   90.00
#
_symmetry.space_group_name_H-M   'P 1'
#
loop_
_entity.id
_entity.type
_entity.pdbx_description
1 polymer ?
#
loop_
_entity_poly.entity_id
_entity_poly.type
_entity_poly.pdbx_seq_one_letter_code
_entity_poly.pdbx_strand_id
1 'polypeptide(L)'
;DELLTAQSELVARLEQAERDLAAAAANRDAAPGSQETLLLLAMLQLRDAIRGSGPYEEPLRMLQNLAEGDAALTEITAPLERRAPAGLPSLRDLQAAFPEVARRLAAIELGEEGEGWSAGVLRRLSEAVNLRPVGLVEGDTPTAVAARAEVKLNDGDLEGALAEISSLTGAAAEAAAQWRGEAEARVAANQAVSALGAMVSERFRLTAGG
;
A
#
# COMPACT_ATOMS: atom_id res chain seq x y z
N ASP A 1 -17.09 -4.54 -64.35
CA ASP A 1 -18.21 -4.31 -63.42
C ASP A 1 -18.14 -5.11 -62.14
N GLU A 2 -18.08 -6.44 -62.14
CA GLU A 2 -18.11 -7.24 -60.89
C GLU A 2 -17.05 -6.83 -59.84
N LEU A 3 -15.84 -6.47 -60.26
CA LEU A 3 -14.77 -6.04 -59.36
C LEU A 3 -15.04 -4.66 -58.72
N LEU A 4 -15.71 -3.76 -59.44
CA LEU A 4 -16.14 -2.46 -58.92
C LEU A 4 -17.33 -2.62 -57.96
N THR A 5 -18.26 -3.52 -58.28
CA THR A 5 -19.40 -3.86 -57.42
C THR A 5 -18.96 -4.55 -56.12
N ALA A 6 -17.98 -5.46 -56.19
CA ALA A 6 -17.42 -6.10 -55.01
C ALA A 6 -16.66 -5.09 -54.12
N GLN A 7 -15.97 -4.12 -54.72
CA GLN A 7 -15.26 -3.09 -53.98
C GLN A 7 -16.23 -2.12 -53.28
N SER A 8 -17.32 -1.73 -53.95
CA SER A 8 -18.34 -0.86 -53.33
C SER A 8 -19.10 -1.57 -52.21
N GLU A 9 -19.35 -2.87 -52.33
CA GLU A 9 -19.97 -3.67 -51.26
C GLU A 9 -19.05 -3.81 -50.04
N LEU A 10 -17.74 -4.00 -50.26
CA LEU A 10 -16.76 -4.03 -49.16
C LEU A 10 -16.67 -2.69 -48.43
N VAL A 11 -16.65 -1.57 -49.15
CA VAL A 11 -16.65 -0.23 -48.54
C VAL A 11 -17.92 -0.01 -47.71
N ALA A 12 -19.09 -0.37 -48.25
CA ALA A 12 -20.35 -0.25 -47.53
C ALA A 12 -20.39 -1.11 -46.26
N ARG A 13 -19.82 -2.32 -46.30
CA ARG A 13 -19.69 -3.18 -45.10
C ARG A 13 -18.73 -2.62 -44.08
N LEU A 14 -17.63 -2.00 -44.50
CA LEU A 14 -16.66 -1.38 -43.60
C LEU A 14 -17.28 -0.19 -42.87
N GLU A 15 -17.95 0.71 -43.59
CA GLU A 15 -18.66 1.85 -43.00
C GLU A 15 -19.79 1.42 -42.06
N GLN A 16 -20.50 0.34 -42.40
CA GLN A 16 -21.53 -0.22 -41.53
C GLN A 16 -20.91 -0.76 -40.24
N ALA A 17 -19.81 -1.52 -40.33
CA ALA A 17 -19.10 -2.05 -39.17
C ALA A 17 -18.54 -0.93 -38.27
N GLU A 18 -18.01 0.15 -38.86
CA GLU A 18 -17.56 1.33 -38.11
C GLU A 18 -18.72 2.02 -37.38
N ARG A 19 -19.88 2.17 -38.04
CA ARG A 19 -21.09 2.73 -37.42
C ARG A 19 -21.62 1.86 -36.29
N ASP A 20 -21.62 0.53 -36.46
CA ASP A 20 -22.08 -0.41 -35.44
C ASP A 20 -21.14 -0.41 -34.22
N LEU A 21 -19.82 -0.32 -34.44
CA LEU A 21 -18.83 -0.17 -33.37
C LEU A 21 -19.00 1.15 -32.60
N ALA A 22 -19.19 2.27 -33.31
CA ALA A 22 -19.44 3.57 -32.68
C ALA A 22 -20.74 3.58 -31.87
N ALA A 23 -21.80 2.95 -32.37
CA ALA A 23 -23.06 2.81 -31.66
C ALA A 23 -22.95 1.89 -30.43
N ALA A 24 -22.18 0.81 -30.51
CA ALA A 24 -21.91 -0.08 -29.38
C ALA A 24 -21.07 0.60 -28.28
N ALA A 25 -20.09 1.41 -28.66
CA ALA A 25 -19.31 2.24 -27.73
C ALA A 25 -20.21 3.29 -27.05
N ALA A 26 -20.98 4.05 -27.84
CA ALA A 26 -21.90 5.04 -27.33
C ALA A 26 -22.97 4.44 -26.40
N ASN A 27 -23.48 3.23 -26.68
CA ASN A 27 -24.43 2.54 -25.81
C ASN A 27 -23.80 2.04 -24.51
N ARG A 28 -22.51 1.69 -24.51
CA ARG A 28 -21.75 1.38 -23.28
C ARG A 28 -21.61 2.61 -22.40
N ASP A 29 -21.25 3.74 -23.01
CA ASP A 29 -21.03 5.02 -22.33
C ASP A 29 -22.35 5.67 -21.88
N ALA A 30 -23.45 5.44 -22.61
CA ALA A 30 -24.77 6.00 -22.35
C ALA A 30 -25.61 5.19 -21.36
N ALA A 31 -25.15 4.02 -20.88
CA ALA A 31 -25.82 3.28 -19.82
C ALA A 31 -25.46 3.91 -18.46
N PRO A 32 -26.35 4.70 -17.82
CA PRO A 32 -26.05 5.30 -16.51
C PRO A 32 -25.70 4.19 -15.50
N GLY A 33 -24.53 4.28 -14.88
CA GLY A 33 -24.04 3.31 -13.92
C GLY A 33 -23.16 2.19 -14.49
N SER A 34 -22.93 2.10 -15.81
CA SER A 34 -22.04 1.08 -16.40
C SER A 34 -20.58 1.28 -15.95
N GLN A 35 -20.08 2.51 -16.03
CA GLN A 35 -18.71 2.85 -15.64
C GLN A 35 -18.52 2.75 -14.12
N GLU A 36 -19.46 3.23 -13.31
CA GLU A 36 -19.40 3.11 -11.86
C GLU A 36 -19.45 1.64 -11.41
N THR A 37 -20.25 0.80 -12.07
CA THR A 37 -20.29 -0.64 -11.81
C THR A 37 -18.97 -1.32 -12.17
N LEU A 38 -18.34 -0.93 -13.29
CA LEU A 38 -17.02 -1.43 -13.68
C LEU A 38 -15.93 -0.97 -12.69
N LEU A 39 -15.96 0.28 -12.23
CA LEU A 39 -15.05 0.81 -11.21
C LEU A 39 -15.21 0.06 -9.88
N LEU A 40 -16.45 -0.19 -9.46
CA LEU A 40 -16.74 -1.01 -8.27
C LEU A 40 -16.17 -2.42 -8.42
N LEU A 41 -16.40 -3.07 -9.57
CA LEU A 41 -15.86 -4.40 -9.82
C LEU A 41 -14.34 -4.43 -9.79
N ALA A 42 -13.68 -3.49 -10.47
CA ALA A 42 -12.22 -3.36 -10.49
C ALA A 42 -11.66 -3.10 -9.08
N MET A 43 -12.31 -2.23 -8.28
CA MET A 43 -11.93 -1.99 -6.89
C MET A 43 -12.10 -3.24 -6.02
N LEU A 44 -13.18 -4.01 -6.20
CA LEU A 44 -13.40 -5.26 -5.47
C LEU A 44 -12.33 -6.31 -5.82
N GLN A 45 -11.96 -6.42 -7.09
CA GLN A 45 -10.89 -7.31 -7.55
C GLN A 45 -9.52 -6.89 -6.99
N LEU A 46 -9.20 -5.59 -7.03
CA LEU A 46 -7.95 -5.06 -6.47
C LEU A 46 -7.88 -5.30 -4.95
N ARG A 47 -8.98 -5.05 -4.23
CA ARG A 47 -9.07 -5.31 -2.79
C ARG A 47 -8.84 -6.79 -2.47
N ASP A 48 -9.42 -7.69 -3.26
CA ASP A 48 -9.23 -9.13 -3.06
C ASP A 48 -7.78 -9.55 -3.30
N ALA A 49 -7.18 -9.04 -4.38
CA ALA A 49 -5.78 -9.30 -4.70
C ALA A 49 -4.82 -8.77 -3.61
N ILE A 50 -5.03 -7.56 -3.09
CA ILE A 50 -4.22 -6.94 -2.02
C ILE A 50 -4.36 -7.69 -0.68
N ARG A 51 -5.50 -8.38 -0.42
CA ARG A 51 -5.65 -9.22 0.78
C ARG A 51 -4.73 -10.43 0.74
N GLY A 52 -4.49 -10.97 -0.45
CA GLY A 52 -3.49 -12.00 -0.68
C GLY A 52 -2.06 -11.47 -0.56
N SER A 53 -1.10 -12.35 -0.83
CA SER A 53 0.33 -12.02 -0.91
C SER A 53 0.89 -12.09 -2.33
N GLY A 54 0.04 -12.38 -3.32
CA GLY A 54 0.42 -12.49 -4.72
C GLY A 54 0.46 -11.15 -5.46
N PRO A 55 0.92 -11.17 -6.73
CA PRO A 55 0.88 -10.01 -7.61
C PRO A 55 -0.56 -9.48 -7.79
N TYR A 56 -0.70 -8.17 -7.89
CA TYR A 56 -1.97 -7.47 -8.13
C TYR A 56 -1.88 -6.46 -9.28
N GLU A 57 -0.87 -6.61 -10.15
CA GLU A 57 -0.64 -5.73 -11.30
C GLU A 57 -1.82 -5.71 -12.28
N GLU A 58 -2.43 -6.86 -12.57
CA GLU A 58 -3.57 -6.94 -13.48
C GLU A 58 -4.81 -6.16 -12.97
N PRO A 59 -5.30 -6.38 -11.74
CA PRO A 59 -6.43 -5.61 -11.24
C PRO A 59 -6.10 -4.12 -11.03
N LEU A 60 -4.84 -3.78 -10.71
CA LEU A 60 -4.41 -2.38 -10.63
C LEU A 60 -4.49 -1.69 -12.00
N ARG A 61 -3.96 -2.34 -13.04
CA ARG A 61 -4.02 -1.84 -14.42
C ARG A 61 -5.45 -1.71 -14.93
N MET A 62 -6.33 -2.64 -14.59
CA MET A 62 -7.76 -2.54 -14.93
C MET A 62 -8.39 -1.28 -14.32
N LEU A 63 -8.11 -1.02 -13.04
CA LEU A 63 -8.61 0.16 -12.34
C LEU A 63 -8.05 1.45 -12.96
N GLN A 64 -6.76 1.48 -13.30
CA GLN A 64 -6.10 2.62 -13.92
C GLN A 64 -6.66 2.94 -15.31
N ASN A 65 -6.95 1.94 -16.13
CA ASN A 65 -7.57 2.13 -17.45
C ASN A 65 -8.99 2.72 -17.34
N LEU A 66 -9.77 2.31 -16.33
CA LEU A 66 -11.10 2.88 -16.07
C LEU A 66 -11.04 4.30 -15.47
N ALA A 67 -9.89 4.68 -14.92
CA ALA A 67 -9.60 5.96 -14.30
C ALA A 67 -8.90 6.96 -15.24
N GLU A 68 -8.83 6.66 -16.55
CA GLU A 68 -8.15 7.55 -17.49
C GLU A 68 -8.80 8.95 -17.49
N GLY A 69 -8.03 9.98 -17.13
CA GLY A 69 -8.53 11.36 -16.94
C GLY A 69 -8.98 11.70 -15.51
N ASP A 70 -8.87 10.78 -14.56
CA ASP A 70 -9.25 10.95 -13.17
C ASP A 70 -8.03 11.09 -12.26
N ALA A 71 -7.64 12.34 -12.02
CA ALA A 71 -6.46 12.67 -11.21
C ALA A 71 -6.56 12.10 -9.79
N ALA A 72 -7.76 12.08 -9.19
CA ALA A 72 -7.94 11.60 -7.83
C ALA A 72 -7.74 10.07 -7.74
N LEU A 73 -8.22 9.30 -8.73
CA LEU A 73 -7.95 7.87 -8.79
C LEU A 73 -6.47 7.57 -9.06
N THR A 74 -5.81 8.38 -9.89
CA THR A 74 -4.38 8.23 -10.14
C THR A 74 -3.56 8.47 -8.87
N GLU A 75 -3.86 9.53 -8.11
CA GLU A 75 -3.21 9.82 -6.84
C GLU A 75 -3.39 8.70 -5.81
N ILE A 76 -4.60 8.13 -5.70
CA ILE A 76 -4.87 7.02 -4.77
C ILE A 76 -4.14 5.73 -5.17
N THR A 77 -3.97 5.48 -6.47
CA THR A 77 -3.38 4.22 -6.96
C THR A 77 -1.85 4.27 -7.12
N ALA A 78 -1.24 5.45 -7.25
CA ALA A 78 0.20 5.61 -7.42
C ALA A 78 1.07 4.88 -6.36
N PRO A 79 0.73 4.89 -5.05
CA PRO A 79 1.51 4.15 -4.04
C PRO A 79 1.54 2.64 -4.25
N LEU A 80 0.56 2.09 -4.98
CA LEU A 80 0.40 0.65 -5.18
C LEU A 80 1.34 0.10 -6.26
N GLU A 81 1.77 0.92 -7.20
CA GLU A 81 2.44 0.50 -8.44
C GLU A 81 3.74 -0.26 -8.18
N ARG A 82 4.57 0.25 -7.26
CA ARG A 82 5.90 -0.31 -6.98
C ARG A 82 5.85 -1.78 -6.56
N ARG A 83 4.80 -2.17 -5.83
CA ARG A 83 4.65 -3.53 -5.27
C ARG A 83 3.72 -4.41 -6.09
N ALA A 84 3.03 -3.87 -7.09
CA ALA A 84 2.03 -4.60 -7.86
C ALA A 84 2.55 -5.90 -8.52
N PRO A 85 3.77 -5.94 -9.09
CA PRO A 85 4.30 -7.17 -9.70
C PRO A 85 4.70 -8.24 -8.69
N ALA A 86 5.06 -7.85 -7.47
CA ALA A 86 5.59 -8.75 -6.43
C ALA A 86 4.55 -9.13 -5.37
N GLY A 87 3.50 -8.32 -5.21
CA GLY A 87 2.57 -8.43 -4.10
C GLY A 87 3.06 -7.74 -2.81
N LEU A 88 2.23 -7.84 -1.78
CA LEU A 88 2.48 -7.30 -0.46
C LEU A 88 2.53 -8.43 0.56
N PRO A 89 3.46 -8.39 1.53
CA PRO A 89 3.41 -9.35 2.62
C PRO A 89 2.10 -9.19 3.41
N SER A 90 1.55 -10.31 3.86
CA SER A 90 0.41 -10.31 4.76
C SER A 90 0.82 -9.81 6.15
N LEU A 91 -0.15 -9.43 6.98
CA LEU A 91 0.12 -9.14 8.39
C LEU A 91 0.82 -10.32 9.08
N ARG A 92 0.44 -11.55 8.74
CA ARG A 92 1.08 -12.76 9.29
C ARG A 92 2.53 -12.92 8.83
N ASP A 93 2.83 -12.58 7.58
CA ASP A 93 4.20 -12.61 7.07
C ASP A 93 5.05 -11.55 7.78
N LEU A 94 4.50 -10.35 7.98
CA LEU A 94 5.16 -9.26 8.72
C LEU A 94 5.39 -9.64 10.20
N GLN A 95 4.42 -10.27 10.85
CA GLN A 95 4.55 -10.81 12.20
C GLN A 95 5.63 -11.90 12.25
N ALA A 96 5.66 -12.83 11.30
CA ALA A 96 6.63 -13.93 11.26
C ALA A 96 8.06 -13.44 10.98
N ALA A 97 8.23 -12.34 10.23
CA ALA A 97 9.52 -11.73 9.94
C ALA A 97 10.06 -10.87 11.11
N PHE A 98 9.18 -10.37 11.97
CA PHE A 98 9.55 -9.41 13.01
C PHE A 98 10.55 -9.92 14.07
N PRO A 99 10.51 -11.18 14.53
CA PRO A 99 11.48 -11.70 15.51
C PRO A 99 12.94 -11.56 15.06
N GLU A 100 13.23 -11.64 13.75
CA GLU A 100 14.59 -11.39 13.25
C GLU A 100 15.01 -9.93 13.39
N VAL A 101 14.07 -8.99 13.19
CA VAL A 101 14.33 -7.57 13.43
C VAL A 101 14.63 -7.34 14.91
N ALA A 102 13.79 -7.86 15.81
CA ALA A 102 14.00 -7.75 17.25
C ALA A 102 15.37 -8.31 17.70
N ARG A 103 15.79 -9.47 17.15
CA ARG A 103 17.13 -10.03 17.40
C ARG A 103 18.27 -9.11 16.98
N ARG A 104 18.18 -8.51 15.78
CA ARG A 104 19.20 -7.59 15.28
C ARG A 104 19.28 -6.31 16.12
N LEU A 105 18.13 -5.79 16.55
CA LEU A 105 18.06 -4.61 17.42
C LEU A 105 18.71 -4.89 18.78
N ALA A 106 18.47 -6.07 19.37
CA ALA A 106 19.13 -6.48 20.61
C ALA A 106 20.66 -6.60 20.47
N ALA A 107 21.15 -7.12 19.33
CA ALA A 107 22.57 -7.22 19.07
C ALA A 107 23.26 -5.85 18.93
N ILE A 108 22.57 -4.87 18.33
CA ILE A 108 23.06 -3.49 18.21
C ILE A 108 23.16 -2.83 19.57
N GLU A 109 22.12 -2.94 20.40
CA GLU A 109 22.10 -2.38 21.76
C GLU A 109 23.25 -2.93 22.62
N LEU A 110 23.48 -4.26 22.60
CA LEU A 110 24.61 -4.88 23.30
C LEU A 110 25.99 -4.39 22.80
N GLY A 111 26.11 -4.11 21.49
CA GLY A 111 27.33 -3.56 20.89
C GLY A 111 27.62 -2.13 21.36
N GLU A 112 26.59 -1.27 21.41
CA GLU A 112 26.69 0.10 21.91
C GLU A 112 27.03 0.13 23.42
N GLU A 113 26.46 -0.77 24.22
CA GLU A 113 26.80 -0.93 25.63
C GLU A 113 28.26 -1.39 25.84
N GLY A 114 28.74 -2.30 24.99
CA GLY A 114 30.13 -2.80 25.01
C GLY A 114 31.18 -1.75 24.67
N GLU A 115 30.90 -0.87 23.71
CA GLU A 115 31.74 0.30 23.42
C GLU A 115 31.65 1.38 24.52
N GLY A 116 30.48 1.51 25.15
CA GLY A 116 30.20 2.48 26.21
C GLY A 116 30.90 2.24 27.56
N TRP A 117 31.21 0.98 27.91
CA TRP A 117 31.83 0.65 29.22
C TRP A 117 33.32 1.06 29.29
N SER A 118 34.03 1.08 28.16
CA SER A 118 35.45 1.46 28.10
C SER A 118 35.68 2.95 27.81
N ALA A 119 34.72 3.64 27.16
CA ALA A 119 34.84 5.07 26.79
C ALA A 119 34.05 6.04 27.70
N GLY A 120 33.09 5.55 28.50
CA GLY A 120 32.08 6.39 29.17
C GLY A 120 32.40 6.90 30.58
N VAL A 121 33.37 6.31 31.30
CA VAL A 121 33.57 6.60 32.74
C VAL A 121 34.18 7.99 33.00
N LEU A 122 34.85 8.61 32.01
CA LEU A 122 35.46 9.94 32.19
C LEU A 122 34.61 11.12 31.71
N ARG A 123 33.44 10.90 31.06
CA ARG A 123 32.61 12.00 30.52
C ARG A 123 31.25 12.18 31.19
N ARG A 124 30.88 11.34 32.15
CA ARG A 124 29.54 11.34 32.79
C ARG A 124 29.55 11.79 34.26
N LEU A 125 30.36 12.80 34.60
CA LEU A 125 30.30 13.45 35.93
C LEU A 125 29.78 14.90 35.91
N SER A 126 29.37 15.45 34.77
CA SER A 126 28.96 16.86 34.70
C SER A 126 27.49 17.16 34.39
N GLU A 127 26.62 16.16 34.19
CA GLU A 127 25.18 16.43 33.99
C GLU A 127 24.33 15.63 34.98
N ALA A 128 24.37 16.11 36.22
CA ALA A 128 23.35 15.85 37.21
C ALA A 128 22.07 16.62 36.83
N VAL A 129 21.19 16.00 36.05
CA VAL A 129 19.77 16.40 36.01
C VAL A 129 18.89 15.14 36.00
N ASN A 130 18.64 14.65 37.20
CA ASN A 130 17.34 14.19 37.69
C ASN A 130 16.26 13.83 36.63
N LEU A 131 16.07 12.53 36.38
CA LEU A 131 14.75 11.94 36.07
C LEU A 131 14.75 10.47 36.52
N ARG A 132 13.86 10.15 37.47
CA ARG A 132 13.36 8.79 37.72
C ARG A 132 11.99 8.68 37.08
N PRO A 133 11.75 7.65 36.26
CA PRO A 133 10.54 6.82 36.42
C PRO A 133 10.90 5.33 36.15
N VAL A 134 10.39 4.24 36.75
CA VAL A 134 9.11 3.71 37.24
C VAL A 134 7.98 3.55 36.22
N GLY A 135 8.04 2.43 35.48
CA GLY A 135 6.87 1.67 35.03
C GLY A 135 6.64 1.66 33.52
N LEU A 136 6.58 0.45 32.94
CA LEU A 136 6.30 0.13 31.52
C LEU A 136 7.44 0.45 30.54
N VAL A 137 8.52 -0.34 30.59
CA VAL A 137 9.67 -0.32 29.64
C VAL A 137 9.93 1.09 29.08
N GLU A 138 10.23 2.04 29.98
CA GLU A 138 10.68 3.37 29.60
C GLU A 138 12.08 3.28 29.02
N GLY A 139 12.21 3.73 27.77
CA GLY A 139 13.47 3.78 27.04
C GLY A 139 13.23 3.96 25.54
N ASP A 140 14.06 4.79 24.93
CA ASP A 140 14.24 4.86 23.47
C ASP A 140 15.25 3.80 22.99
N THR A 141 15.49 2.75 23.79
CA THR A 141 16.43 1.70 23.41
C THR A 141 15.86 0.87 22.26
N PRO A 142 16.70 0.37 21.36
CA PRO A 142 16.25 -0.47 20.24
C PRO A 142 15.37 -1.65 20.67
N THR A 143 15.68 -2.31 21.79
CA THR A 143 14.87 -3.42 22.31
C THR A 143 13.53 -2.98 22.90
N ALA A 144 13.47 -1.84 23.58
CA ALA A 144 12.22 -1.29 24.10
C ALA A 144 11.25 -0.95 22.96
N VAL A 145 11.76 -0.31 21.91
CA VAL A 145 11.00 -0.02 20.69
C VAL A 145 10.53 -1.31 20.02
N ALA A 146 11.41 -2.30 19.86
CA ALA A 146 11.05 -3.60 19.28
C ALA A 146 9.93 -4.30 20.06
N ALA A 147 10.00 -4.31 21.39
CA ALA A 147 8.98 -4.94 22.24
C ALA A 147 7.61 -4.25 22.10
N ARG A 148 7.57 -2.91 22.08
CA ARG A 148 6.31 -2.16 21.87
C ARG A 148 5.73 -2.39 20.48
N ALA A 149 6.58 -2.49 19.46
CA ALA A 149 6.16 -2.82 18.11
C ALA A 149 5.60 -4.25 18.02
N GLU A 150 6.25 -5.23 18.67
CA GLU A 150 5.79 -6.62 18.67
C GLU A 150 4.40 -6.79 19.31
N VAL A 151 4.14 -6.10 20.43
CA VAL A 151 2.81 -6.09 21.07
C VAL A 151 1.76 -5.58 20.09
N LYS A 152 2.00 -4.43 19.45
CA LYS A 152 1.08 -3.84 18.48
C LYS A 152 0.86 -4.75 17.26
N LEU A 153 1.91 -5.38 16.75
CA LEU A 153 1.78 -6.36 15.66
C LEU A 153 0.89 -7.54 16.06
N ASN A 154 1.07 -8.08 17.27
CA ASN A 154 0.27 -9.19 17.77
C ASN A 154 -1.21 -8.81 17.96
N ASP A 155 -1.48 -7.55 18.30
CA ASP A 155 -2.84 -6.99 18.37
C ASP A 155 -3.42 -6.65 16.98
N GLY A 156 -2.62 -6.79 15.92
CA GLY A 156 -3.00 -6.46 14.54
C GLY A 156 -2.89 -4.98 14.19
N ASP A 157 -2.34 -4.17 15.09
CA ASP A 157 -2.05 -2.75 14.90
C ASP A 157 -0.72 -2.57 14.15
N LEU A 158 -0.76 -2.77 12.84
CA LEU A 158 0.42 -2.58 11.97
C LEU A 158 0.88 -1.12 11.90
N GLU A 159 -0.07 -0.17 11.90
CA GLU A 159 0.26 1.27 11.82
C GLU A 159 0.99 1.73 13.08
N GLY A 160 0.50 1.33 14.25
CA GLY A 160 1.16 1.64 15.51
C GLY A 160 2.50 0.92 15.66
N ALA A 161 2.63 -0.33 15.21
CA ALA A 161 3.92 -1.02 15.19
C ALA A 161 4.94 -0.31 14.28
N LEU A 162 4.49 0.16 13.11
CA LEU A 162 5.30 0.93 12.20
C LEU A 162 5.73 2.28 12.82
N ALA A 163 4.87 2.93 13.59
CA ALA A 163 5.19 4.19 14.28
C ALA A 163 6.32 4.01 15.31
N GLU A 164 6.31 2.91 16.07
CA GLU A 164 7.40 2.56 16.99
C GLU A 164 8.70 2.33 16.21
N ILE A 165 8.70 1.48 15.19
CA ILE A 165 9.91 1.18 14.40
C ILE A 165 10.46 2.42 13.69
N SER A 166 9.59 3.36 13.31
CA SER A 166 10.00 4.61 12.66
C SER A 166 10.68 5.60 13.62
N SER A 167 10.64 5.38 14.94
CA SER A 167 11.39 6.20 15.90
C SER A 167 12.85 5.78 16.03
N LEU A 168 13.24 4.62 15.48
CA LEU A 168 14.62 4.16 15.48
C LEU A 168 15.50 5.08 14.63
N THR A 169 16.77 5.21 15.04
CA THR A 169 17.79 5.98 14.32
C THR A 169 19.08 5.17 14.18
N GLY A 170 20.02 5.62 13.34
CA GLY A 170 21.33 4.99 13.17
C GLY A 170 21.25 3.52 12.73
N ALA A 171 22.15 2.69 13.26
CA ALA A 171 22.25 1.27 12.92
C ALA A 171 20.94 0.49 13.22
N ALA A 172 20.20 0.89 14.25
CA ALA A 172 18.92 0.28 14.58
C ALA A 172 17.87 0.53 13.48
N ALA A 173 17.82 1.74 12.92
CA ALA A 173 16.93 2.05 11.79
C ALA A 173 17.30 1.26 10.54
N GLU A 174 18.59 1.07 10.28
CA GLU A 174 19.08 0.28 9.15
C GLU A 174 18.71 -1.19 9.29
N ALA A 175 18.85 -1.76 10.50
CA ALA A 175 18.49 -3.16 10.77
C ALA A 175 16.99 -3.46 10.57
N ALA A 176 16.13 -2.46 10.80
CA ALA A 176 14.68 -2.56 10.61
C ALA A 176 14.20 -2.10 9.22
N ALA A 177 15.07 -1.55 8.37
CA ALA A 177 14.67 -0.83 7.15
C ALA A 177 13.86 -1.69 6.17
N GLN A 178 14.26 -2.95 5.96
CA GLN A 178 13.53 -3.84 5.06
C GLN A 178 12.11 -4.11 5.56
N TRP A 179 11.97 -4.54 6.82
CA TRP A 179 10.68 -4.82 7.44
C TRP A 179 9.80 -3.57 7.46
N ARG A 180 10.39 -2.41 7.77
CA ARG A 180 9.72 -1.11 7.77
C ARG A 180 9.16 -0.78 6.38
N GLY A 181 9.95 -0.91 5.31
CA GLY A 181 9.49 -0.63 3.95
C GLY A 181 8.37 -1.57 3.49
N GLU A 182 8.41 -2.83 3.92
CA GLU A 182 7.34 -3.80 3.68
C GLU A 182 6.04 -3.45 4.44
N ALA A 183 6.16 -3.05 5.70
CA ALA A 183 5.04 -2.59 6.52
C ALA A 183 4.43 -1.28 5.98
N GLU A 184 5.25 -0.29 5.61
CA GLU A 184 4.84 0.97 4.98
C GLU A 184 4.03 0.71 3.70
N ALA A 185 4.52 -0.18 2.84
CA ALA A 185 3.82 -0.53 1.61
C ALA A 185 2.46 -1.20 1.89
N ARG A 186 2.39 -2.06 2.92
CA ARG A 186 1.13 -2.71 3.34
C ARG A 186 0.14 -1.69 3.90
N VAL A 187 0.59 -0.74 4.72
CA VAL A 187 -0.24 0.35 5.25
C VAL A 187 -0.75 1.24 4.12
N ALA A 188 0.13 1.69 3.22
CA ALA A 188 -0.25 2.51 2.07
C ALA A 188 -1.31 1.81 1.20
N ALA A 189 -1.19 0.49 1.02
CA ALA A 189 -2.17 -0.27 0.26
C ALA A 189 -3.54 -0.36 0.95
N ASN A 190 -3.57 -0.56 2.27
CA ASN A 190 -4.81 -0.55 3.04
C ASN A 190 -5.51 0.83 2.96
N GLN A 191 -4.73 1.90 3.04
CA GLN A 191 -5.22 3.28 2.94
C GLN A 191 -5.77 3.55 1.54
N ALA A 192 -5.04 3.16 0.49
CA ALA A 192 -5.49 3.31 -0.90
C ALA A 192 -6.81 2.56 -1.15
N VAL A 193 -6.93 1.30 -0.73
CA VAL A 193 -8.17 0.52 -0.85
C VAL A 193 -9.34 1.19 -0.11
N SER A 194 -9.08 1.74 1.08
CA SER A 194 -10.11 2.43 1.86
C SER A 194 -10.56 3.73 1.17
N ALA A 195 -9.62 4.51 0.63
CA ALA A 195 -9.89 5.72 -0.12
C ALA A 195 -10.67 5.43 -1.41
N LEU A 196 -10.30 4.39 -2.16
CA LEU A 196 -11.05 3.92 -3.33
C LEU A 196 -12.48 3.55 -2.96
N GLY A 197 -12.67 2.82 -1.86
CA GLY A 197 -14.00 2.44 -1.36
C GLY A 197 -14.88 3.64 -1.05
N ALA A 198 -14.33 4.64 -0.35
CA ALA A 198 -15.03 5.88 -0.05
C ALA A 198 -15.40 6.67 -1.32
N MET A 199 -14.45 6.79 -2.25
CA MET A 199 -14.65 7.50 -3.51
C MET A 199 -15.74 6.85 -4.38
N VAL A 200 -15.68 5.53 -4.57
CA VAL A 200 -16.68 4.80 -5.37
C VAL A 200 -18.07 4.93 -4.73
N SER A 201 -18.16 4.80 -3.40
CA SER A 201 -19.43 4.95 -2.68
C SER A 201 -20.04 6.34 -2.84
N GLU A 202 -19.21 7.38 -2.77
CA GLU A 202 -19.65 8.77 -2.97
C GLU A 202 -20.16 9.01 -4.39
N ARG A 203 -19.47 8.47 -5.41
CA ARG A 203 -19.91 8.57 -6.81
C ARG A 203 -21.27 7.90 -7.04
N PHE A 204 -21.47 6.70 -6.49
CA PHE A 204 -22.75 6.01 -6.55
C PHE A 204 -23.88 6.79 -5.89
N ARG A 205 -23.60 7.46 -4.76
CA ARG A 205 -24.58 8.29 -4.07
C ARG A 205 -25.01 9.48 -4.93
N LEU A 206 -24.08 10.08 -5.68
CA LEU A 206 -24.36 11.20 -6.59
C LEU A 206 -25.15 10.76 -7.82
N THR A 207 -24.88 9.57 -8.38
CA THR A 207 -25.60 9.05 -9.56
C THR A 207 -26.97 8.46 -9.23
N ALA A 208 -27.17 7.87 -8.04
CA ALA A 208 -28.47 7.34 -7.61
C ALA A 208 -29.43 8.41 -7.06
N GLY A 209 -28.91 9.60 -6.72
CA GLY A 209 -29.67 10.72 -6.17
C GLY A 209 -30.07 11.81 -7.16
N GLY A 210 -29.67 11.69 -8.44
CA GLY A 210 -30.04 12.59 -9.54
C GLY A 210 -31.00 11.93 -10.51
#